data_AF-A0A4Q5SU73-F1
#
_entry.id   AF-A0A4Q5SU73-F1
#
_cell.length_a   1.000
_cell.length_b   1.000
_cell.length_c   1.000
_cell.angle_alpha   90.00
_cell.angle_beta   90.00
_cell.angle_gamma   90.00
#
_symmetry.space_group_name_H-M   'P 1'
#
loop_
_entity.id
_entity.type
_entity.pdbx_description
1 polymer ?
#
loop_
_entity_poly.entity_id
_entity_poly.type
_entity_poly.pdbx_seq_one_letter_code
_entity_poly.pdbx_strand_id
1 'polypeptide(L)'
;EGVPAEEAAARSVATAGSAVVFAGVTVMIALVGLAVARIPFLTVMGIGGALAVAVAVAVALTLLPALLGRAGDRLKAKEGERPPGGFSRRWVLLTTKFPAVAMVLVVGILAIATLPVKDLQLALPDNGTEPVGTPQRDSYDLVDEYFGPGYNGPLLVTLDVITSRDPLGVVADVEKDLRATPGVEQIGLATPNRTADTAVVQVIPSTGPADAATADLVDRIRAEAPGWEKEHGVGVAVTGLTAVGIDVSERLQGALLPFGVLVVGLSVLLLMVVFRSVLVPVKATLGFILSTGAAFGAVVAVFQWGWFADLVHLDQTGPLISFLPILLMAVLFGLSMDYEV
;
A
#
# COMPACT_ATOMS: atom_id res chain seq x y z
N GLU A 1 -40.45 2.35 21.79
CA GLU A 1 -40.82 2.33 23.23
C GLU A 1 -41.34 3.68 23.77
N GLY A 2 -41.41 4.76 22.98
CA GLY A 2 -42.07 6.01 23.42
C GLY A 2 -41.35 6.77 24.55
N VAL A 3 -40.08 6.45 24.84
CA VAL A 3 -39.25 7.13 25.84
C VAL A 3 -38.87 8.56 25.41
N PRO A 4 -38.65 9.50 26.36
CA PRO A 4 -38.20 10.86 26.08
C PRO A 4 -36.88 10.88 25.30
N ALA A 5 -36.68 11.88 24.44
CA ALA A 5 -35.52 11.96 23.55
C ALA A 5 -34.16 11.94 24.29
N GLU A 6 -34.09 12.53 25.47
CA GLU A 6 -32.89 12.53 26.31
C GLU A 6 -32.56 11.12 26.83
N GLU A 7 -33.57 10.38 27.30
CA GLU A 7 -33.40 8.99 27.75
C GLU A 7 -33.11 8.04 26.57
N ALA A 8 -33.73 8.28 25.42
CA ALA A 8 -33.45 7.55 24.19
C ALA A 8 -32.00 7.76 23.72
N ALA A 9 -31.50 8.99 23.77
CA ALA A 9 -30.10 9.31 23.45
C ALA A 9 -29.13 8.63 24.44
N ALA A 10 -29.41 8.68 25.74
CA ALA A 10 -28.59 8.02 26.76
C ALA A 10 -28.54 6.49 26.58
N ARG A 11 -29.69 5.85 26.32
CA ARG A 11 -29.77 4.40 26.04
C ARG A 11 -29.08 4.03 24.74
N SER A 12 -29.16 4.87 23.71
CA SER A 12 -28.44 4.68 22.45
C SER A 12 -26.93 4.69 22.67
N VAL A 13 -26.39 5.60 23.49
CA VAL A 13 -24.96 5.62 23.82
C VAL A 13 -24.57 4.42 24.68
N ALA A 14 -25.40 4.02 25.64
CA ALA A 14 -25.14 2.86 26.48
C ALA A 14 -25.06 1.52 25.71
N THR A 15 -25.71 1.45 24.54
CA THR A 15 -25.74 0.25 23.69
C THR A 15 -24.81 0.36 22.49
N ALA A 16 -25.00 1.37 21.64
CA ALA A 16 -24.21 1.56 20.43
C ALA A 16 -22.86 2.27 20.68
N GLY A 17 -22.73 3.03 21.77
CA GLY A 17 -21.50 3.78 22.07
C GLY A 17 -20.30 2.87 22.37
N SER A 18 -20.51 1.71 22.99
CA SER A 18 -19.45 0.72 23.20
C SER A 18 -18.93 0.15 21.88
N ALA A 19 -19.82 -0.10 20.91
CA ALA A 19 -19.45 -0.52 19.56
C ALA A 19 -18.63 0.56 18.84
N VAL A 20 -19.05 1.83 18.93
CA VAL A 20 -18.31 2.96 18.32
C VAL A 20 -16.92 3.14 18.92
N VAL A 21 -16.77 3.04 20.24
CA VAL A 21 -15.44 3.11 20.90
C VAL A 21 -14.57 1.96 20.43
N PHE A 22 -15.13 0.76 20.35
CA PHE A 22 -14.40 -0.44 19.96
C PHE A 22 -13.89 -0.38 18.52
N ALA A 23 -14.79 -0.04 17.59
CA ALA A 23 -14.48 0.25 16.19
C ALA A 23 -13.36 1.30 16.09
N GLY A 24 -13.58 2.45 16.74
CA GLY A 24 -12.62 3.56 16.72
C GLY A 24 -11.24 3.19 17.27
N VAL A 25 -11.16 2.47 18.39
CA VAL A 25 -9.88 2.01 18.97
C VAL A 25 -9.18 1.04 18.03
N THR A 26 -9.91 0.12 17.41
CA THR A 26 -9.37 -0.85 16.45
C THR A 26 -8.72 -0.14 15.26
N VAL A 27 -9.42 0.84 14.68
CA VAL A 27 -8.90 1.65 13.57
C VAL A 27 -7.70 2.50 14.01
N MET A 28 -7.76 3.15 15.18
CA MET A 28 -6.64 3.95 15.70
C MET A 28 -5.37 3.11 15.84
N ILE A 29 -5.47 1.89 16.38
CA ILE A 29 -4.29 1.06 16.55
C ILE A 29 -3.75 0.57 15.20
N ALA A 30 -4.64 0.24 14.24
CA ALA A 30 -4.21 -0.08 12.88
C ALA A 30 -3.43 1.09 12.25
N LEU A 31 -3.92 2.33 12.41
CA LEU A 31 -3.27 3.53 11.88
C LEU A 31 -1.94 3.85 12.58
N VAL A 32 -1.86 3.74 13.91
CA VAL A 32 -0.59 3.87 14.64
C VAL A 32 0.38 2.75 14.26
N GLY A 33 -0.14 1.57 13.89
CA GLY A 33 0.62 0.44 13.39
C GLY A 33 1.48 0.75 12.16
N LEU A 34 1.14 1.78 11.38
CA LEU A 34 1.99 2.24 10.27
C LEU A 34 3.39 2.70 10.75
N ALA A 35 3.53 3.10 12.02
CA ALA A 35 4.84 3.45 12.59
C ALA A 35 5.83 2.27 12.60
N VAL A 36 5.32 1.02 12.57
CA VAL A 36 6.15 -0.20 12.51
C VAL A 36 6.91 -0.30 11.19
N ALA A 37 6.41 0.31 10.11
CA ALA A 37 7.09 0.35 8.81
C ALA A 37 8.39 1.19 8.85
N ARG A 38 8.63 1.98 9.91
CA ARG A 38 9.80 2.89 10.06
C ARG A 38 9.99 3.87 8.89
N ILE A 39 8.90 4.23 8.22
CA ILE A 39 8.90 5.18 7.12
C ILE A 39 8.28 6.49 7.64
N PRO A 40 9.05 7.61 7.70
CA PRO A 40 8.61 8.82 8.38
C PRO A 40 7.25 9.34 7.93
N PHE A 41 6.99 9.36 6.62
CA PHE A 41 5.71 9.87 6.10
C PHE A 41 4.53 8.97 6.48
N LEU A 42 4.70 7.64 6.48
CA LEU A 42 3.66 6.71 6.92
C LEU A 42 3.35 6.85 8.41
N THR A 43 4.37 7.05 9.25
CA THR A 43 4.19 7.31 10.68
C THR A 43 3.38 8.58 10.91
N VAL A 44 3.69 9.66 10.19
CA VAL A 44 2.97 10.94 10.30
C VAL A 44 1.52 10.79 9.82
N MET A 45 1.29 10.11 8.71
CA MET A 45 -0.06 9.82 8.20
C MET A 45 -0.86 8.96 9.19
N GLY A 46 -0.24 7.92 9.76
CA GLY A 46 -0.86 7.04 10.75
C GLY A 46 -1.27 7.78 12.01
N ILE A 47 -0.38 8.61 12.57
CA ILE A 47 -0.68 9.43 13.77
C ILE A 47 -1.78 10.46 13.46
N GLY A 48 -1.70 11.14 12.31
CA GLY A 48 -2.71 12.11 11.89
C GLY A 48 -4.09 11.47 11.71
N GLY A 49 -4.15 10.29 11.07
CA GLY A 49 -5.37 9.52 10.92
C GLY A 49 -5.93 9.02 12.26
N ALA A 50 -5.08 8.52 13.16
CA ALA A 50 -5.50 8.09 14.49
C ALA A 50 -6.09 9.24 15.31
N LEU A 51 -5.48 10.44 15.25
CA LEU A 51 -6.01 11.66 15.85
C LEU A 51 -7.38 12.04 15.28
N ALA A 52 -7.54 11.97 13.96
CA ALA A 52 -8.82 12.24 13.31
C ALA A 52 -9.91 11.26 13.76
N VAL A 53 -9.60 9.97 13.87
CA VAL A 53 -10.52 8.94 14.39
C VAL A 53 -10.85 9.20 15.86
N ALA A 54 -9.87 9.55 16.70
CA ALA A 54 -10.11 9.90 18.10
C ALA A 54 -11.10 11.07 18.24
N VAL A 55 -10.93 12.11 17.42
CA VAL A 55 -11.86 13.25 17.37
C VAL A 55 -13.24 12.80 16.88
N ALA A 56 -13.31 11.95 15.84
CA ALA A 56 -14.58 11.43 15.33
C ALA A 56 -15.34 10.62 16.38
N VAL A 57 -14.66 9.75 17.12
CA VAL A 57 -15.24 8.99 18.25
C VAL A 57 -15.72 9.94 19.35
N ALA A 58 -14.91 10.94 19.71
CA ALA A 58 -15.31 11.93 20.71
C ALA A 58 -16.58 12.69 20.28
N VAL A 59 -16.65 13.13 19.03
CA VAL A 59 -17.83 13.79 18.44
C VAL A 59 -19.04 12.86 18.41
N ALA A 60 -18.85 11.58 18.04
CA ALA A 60 -19.92 10.59 17.99
C ALA A 60 -20.51 10.25 19.37
N LEU A 61 -19.70 10.32 20.42
CA LEU A 61 -20.14 10.04 21.80
C LEU A 61 -20.65 11.26 22.55
N THR A 62 -20.33 12.48 22.09
CA THR A 62 -20.68 13.72 22.80
C THR A 62 -21.65 14.60 22.01
N LEU A 63 -21.25 15.04 20.81
CA LEU A 63 -22.02 15.99 20.02
C LEU A 63 -23.26 15.34 19.40
N LEU A 64 -23.12 14.13 18.86
CA LEU A 64 -24.23 13.45 18.20
C LEU A 64 -25.40 13.16 19.17
N PRO A 65 -25.19 12.60 20.38
CA PRO A 65 -26.27 12.40 21.35
C PRO A 65 -26.85 13.72 21.84
N ALA A 66 -26.04 14.77 22.02
CA ALA A 66 -26.51 16.09 22.42
C ALA A 66 -27.43 16.72 21.35
N LEU A 67 -27.08 16.58 20.08
CA LEU A 67 -27.90 17.04 18.96
C LEU A 67 -29.19 16.23 18.82
N LEU A 68 -29.12 14.90 18.97
CA LEU A 68 -30.30 14.03 18.93
C LEU A 68 -31.26 14.32 20.09
N GLY A 69 -30.73 14.50 21.31
CA GLY A 69 -31.52 14.90 22.48
C GLY A 69 -32.20 16.26 22.31
N ARG A 70 -31.51 17.22 21.67
CA ARG A 70 -32.06 18.56 21.38
C ARG A 70 -33.08 18.57 20.24
N ALA A 71 -32.84 17.80 19.18
CA ALA A 71 -33.73 17.72 18.02
C ALA A 71 -35.06 17.02 18.36
N GLY A 72 -35.03 16.11 19.34
CA GLY A 72 -36.21 15.47 19.89
C GLY A 72 -37.06 14.78 18.83
N ASP A 73 -38.37 14.97 18.91
CA ASP A 73 -39.36 14.31 18.04
C ASP A 73 -39.29 14.73 16.56
N ARG A 74 -38.51 15.76 16.20
CA ARG A 74 -38.37 16.22 14.81
C ARG A 74 -37.63 15.21 13.92
N LEU A 75 -36.92 14.25 14.53
CA LEU A 75 -36.17 13.18 13.85
C LEU A 75 -36.86 11.81 13.95
N LYS A 76 -38.16 11.75 14.28
CA LYS A 76 -38.89 10.48 14.29
C LYS A 76 -38.80 9.80 12.92
N ALA A 77 -38.25 8.58 12.93
CA ALA A 77 -38.28 7.71 11.77
C ALA A 77 -39.74 7.53 11.32
N LYS A 78 -40.01 7.75 10.03
CA LYS A 78 -41.34 7.59 9.45
C LYS A 78 -41.75 6.13 9.65
N GLU A 79 -42.80 5.88 10.44
CA GLU A 79 -43.34 4.53 10.64
C GLU A 79 -43.71 3.93 9.27
N GLY A 80 -42.92 2.94 8.83
CA GLY A 80 -43.08 2.40 7.48
C GLY A 80 -41.94 1.56 6.91
N GLU A 81 -40.87 1.26 7.64
CA GLU A 81 -39.91 0.25 7.18
C GLU A 81 -40.52 -1.14 7.37
N ARG A 82 -41.18 -1.60 6.30
CA ARG A 82 -41.65 -2.98 6.17
C ARG A 82 -40.48 -3.93 6.40
N PRO A 83 -40.70 -5.10 7.05
CA PRO A 83 -39.68 -6.14 7.15
C PRO A 83 -39.10 -6.42 5.75
N PRO A 84 -37.80 -6.71 5.65
CA PRO A 84 -37.12 -6.77 4.36
C PRO A 84 -37.87 -7.74 3.45
N GLY A 85 -38.23 -7.27 2.26
CA GLY A 85 -39.19 -7.94 1.37
C GLY A 85 -38.80 -9.38 1.02
N GLY A 86 -39.73 -10.15 0.45
CA GLY A 86 -39.57 -11.60 0.22
C GLY A 86 -38.28 -12.05 -0.47
N PHE A 87 -37.59 -11.16 -1.20
CA PHE A 87 -36.27 -11.42 -1.78
C PHE A 87 -35.18 -11.69 -0.74
N SER A 88 -35.01 -10.84 0.29
CA SER A 88 -33.96 -11.02 1.30
C SER A 88 -34.18 -12.31 2.09
N ARG A 89 -35.43 -12.57 2.49
CA ARG A 89 -35.83 -13.80 3.17
C ARG A 89 -35.55 -15.03 2.31
N ARG A 90 -35.87 -14.98 1.01
CA ARG A 90 -35.60 -16.06 0.05
C ARG A 90 -34.09 -16.27 -0.15
N TRP A 91 -33.30 -15.20 -0.16
CA TRP A 91 -31.84 -15.26 -0.28
C TRP A 91 -31.21 -15.92 0.95
N VAL A 92 -31.59 -15.50 2.16
CA VAL A 92 -31.15 -16.14 3.41
C VAL A 92 -31.55 -17.62 3.47
N LEU A 93 -32.79 -17.95 3.09
CA LEU A 93 -33.27 -19.33 3.05
C LEU A 93 -32.50 -20.18 2.03
N LEU A 94 -32.13 -19.62 0.87
CA LEU A 94 -31.36 -20.33 -0.14
C LEU A 94 -29.93 -20.62 0.34
N THR A 95 -29.26 -19.61 0.91
CA THR A 95 -27.90 -19.73 1.42
C THR A 95 -27.81 -20.68 2.62
N THR A 96 -28.80 -20.67 3.52
CA THR A 96 -28.86 -21.57 4.68
C THR A 96 -29.29 -23.00 4.33
N LYS A 97 -29.98 -23.21 3.20
CA LYS A 97 -30.37 -24.56 2.73
C LYS A 97 -29.17 -25.37 2.22
N PHE A 98 -28.17 -24.73 1.63
CA PHE A 98 -26.96 -25.38 1.10
C PHE A 98 -25.68 -24.68 1.58
N PRO A 99 -25.39 -24.69 2.90
CA PRO A 99 -24.33 -23.87 3.48
C PRO A 99 -22.94 -24.27 2.99
N ALA A 100 -22.68 -25.57 2.79
CA ALA A 100 -21.40 -26.05 2.29
C ALA A 100 -21.13 -25.60 0.84
N VAL A 101 -22.15 -25.64 -0.02
CA VAL A 101 -22.04 -25.21 -1.42
C VAL A 101 -21.81 -23.69 -1.48
N ALA A 102 -22.58 -22.92 -0.71
CA ALA A 102 -22.41 -21.48 -0.63
C ALA A 102 -21.00 -21.11 -0.13
N MET A 103 -20.50 -21.79 0.91
CA MET A 103 -19.15 -21.55 1.44
C MET A 103 -18.06 -21.86 0.41
N VAL A 104 -18.11 -23.04 -0.23
CA VAL A 104 -17.13 -23.43 -1.25
C VAL A 104 -17.16 -22.48 -2.43
N LEU A 105 -18.34 -22.05 -2.87
CA LEU A 105 -18.49 -21.13 -4.00
C LEU A 105 -17.93 -19.75 -3.68
N VAL A 106 -18.25 -19.17 -2.51
CA VAL A 106 -17.72 -17.86 -2.10
C VAL A 106 -16.21 -17.90 -1.89
N VAL A 107 -15.72 -18.90 -1.14
CA VAL A 107 -14.28 -19.06 -0.90
C VAL A 107 -13.54 -19.31 -2.21
N GLY A 108 -14.08 -20.14 -3.10
CA GLY A 108 -13.51 -20.43 -4.40
C GLY A 108 -13.45 -19.20 -5.30
N ILE A 109 -14.53 -18.40 -5.38
CA ILE A 109 -14.55 -17.15 -6.15
C ILE A 109 -13.51 -16.17 -5.62
N LEU A 110 -13.46 -15.95 -4.30
CA LEU A 110 -12.49 -15.01 -3.72
C LEU A 110 -11.04 -15.51 -3.86
N ALA A 111 -10.81 -16.82 -3.76
CA ALA A 111 -9.49 -17.41 -3.98
C ALA A 111 -9.03 -17.22 -5.45
N ILE A 112 -9.93 -17.42 -6.42
CA ILE A 112 -9.66 -17.14 -7.83
C ILE A 112 -9.40 -15.64 -8.04
N ALA A 113 -10.22 -14.79 -7.45
CA ALA A 113 -10.05 -13.33 -7.53
C ALA A 113 -8.75 -12.83 -6.88
N THR A 114 -8.11 -13.64 -6.02
CA THR A 114 -6.82 -13.33 -5.38
C THR A 114 -5.62 -13.69 -6.28
N LEU A 115 -5.82 -14.51 -7.32
CA LEU A 115 -4.71 -14.95 -8.19
C LEU A 115 -3.89 -13.79 -8.82
N PRO A 116 -4.49 -12.67 -9.28
CA PRO A 116 -3.72 -11.58 -9.88
C PRO A 116 -2.74 -10.92 -8.92
N VAL A 117 -2.90 -11.08 -7.59
CA VAL A 117 -1.95 -10.53 -6.59
C VAL A 117 -0.52 -11.03 -6.80
N LYS A 118 -0.33 -12.18 -7.44
CA LYS A 118 1.00 -12.71 -7.75
C LYS A 118 1.78 -11.84 -8.73
N ASP A 119 1.09 -11.10 -9.57
CA ASP A 119 1.68 -10.21 -10.58
C ASP A 119 1.77 -8.76 -10.08
N LEU A 120 1.55 -8.54 -8.78
CA LEU A 120 1.56 -7.23 -8.15
C LEU A 120 2.93 -6.55 -8.32
N GLN A 121 2.98 -5.56 -9.21
CA GLN A 121 4.14 -4.66 -9.33
C GLN A 121 3.93 -3.38 -8.55
N LEU A 122 4.93 -2.97 -7.76
CA LEU A 122 4.87 -1.77 -6.93
C LEU A 122 6.04 -0.86 -7.26
N ALA A 123 5.75 0.38 -7.63
CA ALA A 123 6.74 1.41 -7.89
C ALA A 123 6.25 2.77 -7.38
N LEU A 124 7.18 3.70 -7.18
CA LEU A 124 6.81 5.10 -7.00
C LEU A 124 6.45 5.70 -8.36
N PRO A 125 5.43 6.57 -8.43
CA PRO A 125 5.03 7.21 -9.67
C PRO A 125 6.16 8.10 -10.21
N ASP A 126 6.34 8.07 -11.53
CA ASP A 126 7.19 8.96 -12.30
C ASP A 126 6.33 9.81 -13.26
N ASN A 127 6.98 10.68 -14.05
CA ASN A 127 6.26 11.51 -15.02
C ASN A 127 5.59 10.69 -16.14
N GLY A 128 5.95 9.41 -16.30
CA GLY A 128 5.28 8.46 -17.17
C GLY A 128 3.91 8.02 -16.63
N THR A 129 3.52 8.39 -15.42
CA THR A 129 2.17 8.13 -14.89
C THR A 129 1.24 9.34 -14.96
N GLU A 130 1.74 10.49 -15.43
CA GLU A 130 0.95 11.71 -15.58
C GLU A 130 -0.02 11.62 -16.78
N PRO A 131 -1.18 12.31 -16.74
CA PRO A 131 -2.13 12.34 -17.84
C PRO A 131 -1.53 12.84 -19.15
N VAL A 132 -2.01 12.28 -20.26
CA VAL A 132 -1.59 12.67 -21.62
C VAL A 132 -1.93 14.13 -21.89
N GLY A 133 -0.98 14.88 -22.47
CA GLY A 133 -1.12 16.31 -22.76
C GLY A 133 -0.71 17.24 -21.62
N THR A 134 -0.16 16.69 -20.54
CA THR A 134 0.54 17.48 -19.52
C THR A 134 2.00 17.73 -19.94
N PRO A 135 2.60 18.90 -19.64
CA PRO A 135 4.00 19.16 -19.98
C PRO A 135 4.99 18.14 -19.42
N GLN A 136 4.68 17.55 -18.26
CA GLN A 136 5.46 16.51 -17.60
C GLN A 136 5.45 15.21 -18.42
N ARG A 137 4.26 14.76 -18.82
CA ARG A 137 4.10 13.54 -19.63
C ARG A 137 4.74 13.71 -21.01
N ASP A 138 4.51 14.85 -21.66
CA ASP A 138 5.11 15.15 -22.97
C ASP A 138 6.64 15.16 -22.88
N SER A 139 7.21 15.73 -21.82
CA SER A 139 8.67 15.73 -21.61
C SER A 139 9.21 14.32 -21.41
N TYR A 140 8.49 13.47 -20.66
CA TYR A 140 8.89 12.08 -20.41
C TYR A 140 8.89 11.27 -21.71
N ASP A 141 7.83 11.38 -22.50
CA ASP A 141 7.68 10.67 -23.77
C ASP A 141 8.73 11.11 -24.80
N LEU A 142 9.05 12.41 -24.86
CA LEU A 142 10.13 12.92 -25.71
C LEU A 142 11.51 12.42 -25.27
N VAL A 143 11.77 12.34 -23.96
CA VAL A 143 13.03 11.77 -23.46
C VAL A 143 13.13 10.29 -23.81
N ASP A 144 12.03 9.54 -23.65
CA ASP A 144 11.94 8.13 -24.02
C ASP A 144 12.17 7.92 -25.52
N GLU A 145 11.49 8.70 -26.37
CA GLU A 145 11.60 8.60 -27.84
C GLU A 145 13.00 8.91 -28.38
N TYR A 146 13.63 10.00 -27.90
CA TYR A 146 14.88 10.50 -28.48
C TYR A 146 16.15 9.99 -27.79
N PHE A 147 16.07 9.60 -26.52
CA PHE A 147 17.22 9.18 -25.73
C PHE A 147 17.08 7.76 -25.18
N GLY A 148 15.86 7.22 -25.09
CA GLY A 148 15.57 5.90 -24.57
C GLY A 148 15.03 5.93 -23.12
N PRO A 149 14.36 4.86 -22.68
CA PRO A 149 13.56 4.88 -21.45
C PRO A 149 14.38 5.10 -20.18
N GLY A 150 15.62 4.60 -20.14
CA GLY A 150 16.49 4.76 -18.97
C GLY A 150 16.97 6.19 -18.72
N TYR A 151 16.88 7.08 -19.72
CA TYR A 151 17.23 8.49 -19.53
C TYR A 151 16.23 9.23 -18.63
N ASN A 152 15.00 8.72 -18.50
CA ASN A 152 14.03 9.27 -17.56
C ASN A 152 14.38 8.97 -16.09
N GLY A 153 15.35 8.08 -15.83
CA GLY A 153 15.71 7.68 -14.48
C GLY A 153 17.10 7.05 -14.36
N PRO A 154 18.19 7.80 -14.66
CA PRO A 154 19.55 7.29 -14.55
C PRO A 154 19.89 6.93 -13.10
N LEU A 155 20.68 5.86 -12.95
CA LEU A 155 21.26 5.43 -11.69
C LEU A 155 22.61 6.12 -11.49
N LEU A 156 22.94 6.41 -10.23
CA LEU A 156 24.24 6.96 -9.85
C LEU A 156 24.98 5.93 -8.99
N VAL A 157 26.13 5.47 -9.46
CA VAL A 157 27.02 4.60 -8.67
C VAL A 157 28.14 5.48 -8.13
N THR A 158 28.25 5.57 -6.81
CA THR A 158 29.28 6.33 -6.12
C THR A 158 30.38 5.42 -5.62
N LEU A 159 31.63 5.80 -5.82
CA LEU A 159 32.81 5.12 -5.29
C LEU A 159 33.53 6.04 -4.31
N ASP A 160 33.78 5.56 -3.09
CA ASP A 160 34.67 6.20 -2.12
C ASP A 160 36.12 5.89 -2.49
N VAL A 161 36.77 6.86 -3.16
CA VAL A 161 38.13 6.73 -3.69
C VAL A 161 39.17 7.42 -2.79
N ILE A 162 38.79 7.86 -1.57
CA ILE A 162 39.67 8.56 -0.62
C ILE A 162 40.94 7.76 -0.31
N THR A 163 40.79 6.45 -0.16
CA THR A 163 41.86 5.52 0.20
C THR A 163 42.63 4.99 -1.00
N SER A 164 42.14 5.26 -2.23
CA SER A 164 42.74 4.74 -3.45
C SER A 164 44.00 5.52 -3.83
N ARG A 165 45.03 4.77 -4.24
CA ARG A 165 46.27 5.34 -4.81
C ARG A 165 46.17 5.59 -6.31
N ASP A 166 45.13 5.04 -6.96
CA ASP A 166 44.81 5.26 -8.36
C ASP A 166 43.29 5.41 -8.54
N PRO A 167 42.70 6.56 -8.17
CA PRO A 167 41.26 6.80 -8.30
C PRO A 167 40.76 6.68 -9.74
N LEU A 168 41.58 7.03 -10.74
CA LEU A 168 41.17 6.99 -12.15
C LEU A 168 41.17 5.57 -12.70
N GLY A 169 42.18 4.75 -12.37
CA GLY A 169 42.20 3.34 -12.75
C GLY A 169 41.03 2.57 -12.16
N VAL A 170 40.76 2.76 -10.86
CA VAL A 170 39.62 2.11 -10.17
C VAL A 170 38.28 2.50 -10.81
N VAL A 171 38.08 3.78 -11.13
CA VAL A 171 36.86 4.23 -11.80
C VAL A 171 36.72 3.61 -13.18
N ALA A 172 37.81 3.50 -13.95
CA ALA A 172 37.78 2.89 -15.28
C ALA A 172 37.49 1.37 -15.23
N ASP A 173 38.02 0.67 -14.23
CA ASP A 173 37.75 -0.76 -14.02
C ASP A 173 36.27 -0.99 -13.65
N VAL A 174 35.75 -0.23 -12.68
CA VAL A 174 34.33 -0.34 -12.29
C VAL A 174 33.40 0.11 -13.42
N GLU A 175 33.75 1.15 -14.17
CA GLU A 175 33.01 1.55 -15.37
C GLU A 175 32.92 0.40 -16.39
N LYS A 176 34.03 -0.30 -16.63
CA LYS A 176 34.08 -1.42 -17.56
C LYS A 176 33.20 -2.58 -17.11
N ASP A 177 33.21 -2.90 -15.82
CA ASP A 177 32.36 -3.93 -15.24
C ASP A 177 30.88 -3.56 -15.34
N LEU A 178 30.53 -2.32 -14.97
CA LEU A 178 29.16 -1.80 -15.09
C LEU A 178 28.66 -1.83 -16.53
N ARG A 179 29.50 -1.51 -17.53
CA ARG A 179 29.14 -1.65 -18.95
C ARG A 179 28.85 -3.10 -19.36
N ALA A 180 29.44 -4.08 -18.68
CA ALA A 180 29.21 -5.49 -18.94
C ALA A 180 27.99 -6.06 -18.19
N THR A 181 27.48 -5.35 -17.17
CA THR A 181 26.30 -5.76 -16.41
C THR A 181 25.05 -5.76 -17.31
N PRO A 182 24.31 -6.88 -17.41
CA PRO A 182 23.11 -6.95 -18.24
C PRO A 182 22.04 -5.96 -17.78
N GLY A 183 21.47 -5.20 -18.71
CA GLY A 183 20.46 -4.19 -18.44
C GLY A 183 20.99 -2.76 -18.42
N VAL A 184 22.31 -2.56 -18.42
CA VAL A 184 22.93 -1.26 -18.67
C VAL A 184 22.95 -0.98 -20.17
N GLU A 185 22.35 0.14 -20.59
CA GLU A 185 22.38 0.59 -21.98
C GLU A 185 23.64 1.43 -22.25
N GLN A 186 23.90 2.39 -21.36
CA GLN A 186 25.01 3.32 -21.52
C GLN A 186 25.56 3.79 -20.17
N ILE A 187 26.86 4.11 -20.14
CA ILE A 187 27.46 4.92 -19.07
C ILE A 187 27.58 6.37 -19.58
N GLY A 188 26.93 7.29 -18.86
CA GLY A 188 26.88 8.70 -19.26
C GLY A 188 28.14 9.47 -18.86
N LEU A 189 28.50 9.41 -17.57
CA LEU A 189 29.63 10.14 -16.99
C LEU A 189 30.28 9.29 -15.91
N ALA A 190 31.59 9.09 -15.97
CA ALA A 190 32.38 8.42 -14.93
C ALA A 190 33.53 9.35 -14.54
N THR A 191 33.34 10.18 -13.49
CA THR A 191 34.34 11.18 -13.10
C THR A 191 34.45 11.31 -11.58
N PRO A 192 35.69 11.39 -11.04
CA PRO A 192 35.93 11.87 -9.68
C PRO A 192 35.40 13.29 -9.47
N ASN A 193 34.96 13.58 -8.25
CA ASN A 193 34.63 14.92 -7.82
C ASN A 193 35.92 15.77 -7.68
N ARG A 194 35.77 17.08 -7.48
CA ARG A 194 36.91 18.01 -7.44
C ARG A 194 37.94 17.69 -6.35
N THR A 195 37.50 17.11 -5.23
CA THR A 195 38.35 16.74 -4.11
C THR A 195 38.97 15.35 -4.27
N ALA A 196 38.61 14.61 -5.34
CA ALA A 196 39.04 13.24 -5.62
C ALA A 196 38.80 12.29 -4.43
N ASP A 197 37.77 12.55 -3.63
CA ASP A 197 37.32 11.68 -2.54
C ASP A 197 36.21 10.73 -3.01
N THR A 198 35.40 11.17 -3.98
CA THR A 198 34.23 10.45 -4.43
C THR A 198 34.19 10.45 -5.94
N ALA A 199 34.07 9.28 -6.56
CA ALA A 199 33.76 9.18 -7.98
C ALA A 199 32.28 8.86 -8.20
N VAL A 200 31.71 9.43 -9.26
CA VAL A 200 30.32 9.19 -9.64
C VAL A 200 30.33 8.61 -11.05
N VAL A 201 29.69 7.45 -11.19
CA VAL A 201 29.42 6.77 -12.45
C VAL A 201 27.91 6.81 -12.70
N GLN A 202 27.50 7.54 -13.73
CA GLN A 202 26.11 7.59 -14.16
C GLN A 202 25.82 6.40 -15.07
N VAL A 203 24.94 5.52 -14.62
CA VAL A 203 24.49 4.33 -15.34
C VAL A 203 23.10 4.62 -15.90
N ILE A 204 22.94 4.44 -17.21
CA ILE A 204 21.68 4.59 -17.93
C ILE A 204 21.12 3.18 -18.16
N PRO A 205 20.00 2.80 -17.51
CA PRO A 205 19.36 1.51 -17.73
C PRO A 205 18.79 1.38 -19.16
N SER A 206 18.51 0.15 -19.57
CA SER A 206 17.79 -0.14 -20.82
C SER A 206 16.27 0.02 -20.71
N THR A 207 15.74 0.16 -19.49
CA THR A 207 14.30 0.26 -19.18
C THR A 207 14.00 1.47 -18.29
N GLY A 208 12.72 1.83 -18.18
CA GLY A 208 12.28 2.99 -17.41
C GLY A 208 12.43 2.81 -15.89
N PRO A 209 12.41 3.89 -15.10
CA PRO A 209 12.60 3.82 -13.64
C PRO A 209 11.52 3.04 -12.88
N ALA A 210 10.32 2.92 -13.44
CA ALA A 210 9.22 2.17 -12.85
C ALA A 210 9.19 0.68 -13.27
N ASP A 211 10.09 0.24 -14.15
CA ASP A 211 10.16 -1.13 -14.65
C ASP A 211 10.85 -2.07 -13.65
N ALA A 212 10.33 -3.29 -13.52
CA ALA A 212 10.93 -4.34 -12.71
C ALA A 212 12.38 -4.68 -13.15
N ALA A 213 12.65 -4.62 -14.46
CA ALA A 213 14.00 -4.87 -14.98
C ALA A 213 15.05 -3.85 -14.49
N THR A 214 14.62 -2.62 -14.20
CA THR A 214 15.47 -1.57 -13.62
C THR A 214 15.74 -1.84 -12.13
N ALA A 215 14.75 -2.33 -11.39
CA ALA A 215 14.95 -2.79 -10.01
C ALA A 215 15.95 -3.96 -9.95
N ASP A 216 15.78 -4.96 -10.81
CA ASP A 216 16.70 -6.09 -10.94
C ASP A 216 18.13 -5.65 -11.33
N LEU A 217 18.27 -4.57 -12.11
CA LEU A 217 19.58 -3.97 -12.41
C LEU A 217 20.21 -3.36 -11.16
N VAL A 218 19.45 -2.58 -10.38
CA VAL A 218 19.96 -2.00 -9.12
C VAL A 218 20.43 -3.09 -8.17
N ASP A 219 19.67 -4.18 -8.03
CA ASP A 219 20.04 -5.32 -7.19
C ASP A 219 21.28 -6.05 -7.68
N ARG A 220 21.44 -6.21 -9.00
CA ARG A 220 22.66 -6.79 -9.59
C ARG A 220 23.89 -5.95 -9.30
N ILE A 221 23.82 -4.64 -9.53
CA ILE A 221 24.95 -3.73 -9.25
C ILE A 221 25.31 -3.77 -7.75
N ARG A 222 24.30 -3.81 -6.87
CA ARG A 222 24.51 -3.95 -5.42
C ARG A 222 25.12 -5.30 -5.02
N ALA A 223 24.80 -6.37 -5.73
CA ALA A 223 25.39 -7.69 -5.50
C ALA A 223 26.87 -7.75 -5.94
N GLU A 224 27.26 -6.96 -6.95
CA GLU A 224 28.64 -6.84 -7.44
C GLU A 224 29.50 -5.91 -6.57
N ALA A 225 28.89 -4.90 -5.92
CA ALA A 225 29.58 -3.91 -5.10
C ALA A 225 30.55 -4.47 -4.03
N PRO A 226 30.22 -5.52 -3.25
CA PRO A 226 31.16 -6.14 -2.32
C PRO A 226 32.38 -6.79 -2.98
N GLY A 227 32.30 -7.13 -4.28
CA GLY A 227 33.41 -7.61 -5.09
C GLY A 227 34.41 -6.50 -5.38
N TRP A 228 33.92 -5.36 -5.89
CA TRP A 228 34.74 -4.18 -6.13
C TRP A 228 35.39 -3.63 -4.86
N GLU A 229 34.68 -3.65 -3.73
CA GLU A 229 35.24 -3.24 -2.44
C GLU A 229 36.41 -4.13 -2.01
N LYS A 230 36.34 -5.44 -2.25
CA LYS A 230 37.43 -6.37 -1.93
C LYS A 230 38.63 -6.23 -2.87
N GLU A 231 38.37 -5.97 -4.15
CA GLU A 231 39.40 -5.90 -5.19
C GLU A 231 40.15 -4.56 -5.16
N HIS A 232 39.41 -3.46 -5.02
CA HIS A 232 39.95 -2.10 -5.15
C HIS A 232 40.02 -1.35 -3.82
N GLY A 233 39.42 -1.86 -2.74
CA GLY A 233 39.42 -1.20 -1.44
C GLY A 233 38.57 0.08 -1.38
N VAL A 234 37.60 0.21 -2.29
CA VAL A 234 36.70 1.38 -2.40
C VAL A 234 35.27 0.99 -2.05
N GLY A 235 34.61 1.78 -1.22
CA GLY A 235 33.19 1.58 -0.92
C GLY A 235 32.35 1.95 -2.14
N VAL A 236 31.47 1.06 -2.59
CA VAL A 236 30.57 1.32 -3.72
C VAL A 236 29.12 1.36 -3.25
N ALA A 237 28.40 2.40 -3.66
CA ALA A 237 26.98 2.54 -3.36
C ALA A 237 26.18 2.95 -4.60
N VAL A 238 24.93 2.48 -4.69
CA VAL A 238 24.00 2.83 -5.77
C VAL A 238 22.95 3.80 -5.22
N THR A 239 22.81 4.94 -5.88
CA THR A 239 21.93 6.05 -5.52
C THR A 239 21.32 6.69 -6.78
N GLY A 240 20.71 7.87 -6.64
CA GLY A 240 19.89 8.51 -7.66
C GLY A 240 18.40 8.38 -7.35
N LEU A 241 17.57 9.19 -8.01
CA LEU A 241 16.12 9.23 -7.73
C LEU A 241 15.46 7.85 -7.91
N THR A 242 15.80 7.14 -8.98
CA THR A 242 15.31 5.78 -9.26
C THR A 242 15.71 4.78 -8.17
N ALA A 243 16.99 4.73 -7.80
CA ALA A 243 17.48 3.80 -6.76
C ALA A 243 16.86 4.09 -5.38
N VAL A 244 16.73 5.37 -5.01
CA VAL A 244 16.04 5.77 -3.77
C VAL A 244 14.56 5.38 -3.83
N GLY A 245 13.91 5.50 -4.99
CA GLY A 245 12.52 5.09 -5.16
C GLY A 245 12.33 3.57 -5.05
N ILE A 246 13.27 2.78 -5.57
CA ILE A 246 13.33 1.34 -5.41
C ILE A 246 13.53 0.97 -3.93
N ASP A 247 14.46 1.62 -3.22
CA ASP A 247 14.68 1.40 -1.78
C ASP A 247 13.45 1.66 -0.94
N VAL A 248 12.73 2.75 -1.24
CA VAL A 248 11.47 3.08 -0.56
C VAL A 248 10.42 2.00 -0.86
N SER A 249 10.34 1.55 -2.11
CA SER A 249 9.39 0.50 -2.53
C SER A 249 9.68 -0.83 -1.85
N GLU A 250 10.94 -1.27 -1.79
CA GLU A 250 11.36 -2.47 -1.06
C GLU A 250 11.06 -2.37 0.43
N ARG A 251 11.33 -1.23 1.07
CA ARG A 251 10.99 -1.02 2.49
C ARG A 251 9.48 -1.08 2.73
N LEU A 252 8.68 -0.53 1.82
CA LEU A 252 7.21 -0.58 1.89
C LEU A 252 6.72 -2.03 1.73
N GLN A 253 7.24 -2.75 0.74
CA GLN A 253 6.93 -4.16 0.50
C GLN A 253 7.31 -5.04 1.70
N GLY A 254 8.54 -4.88 2.22
CA GLY A 254 9.01 -5.57 3.41
C GLY A 254 8.21 -5.24 4.67
N ALA A 255 7.54 -4.09 4.71
CA ALA A 255 6.66 -3.70 5.81
C ALA A 255 5.24 -4.29 5.71
N LEU A 256 4.81 -4.81 4.55
CA LEU A 256 3.46 -5.35 4.37
C LEU A 256 3.16 -6.52 5.31
N LEU A 257 4.10 -7.47 5.41
CA LEU A 257 3.90 -8.65 6.25
C LEU A 257 3.92 -8.31 7.75
N PRO A 258 4.91 -7.56 8.30
CA PRO A 258 4.87 -7.10 9.68
C PRO A 258 3.61 -6.29 10.02
N PHE A 259 3.20 -5.39 9.13
CA PHE A 259 2.01 -4.57 9.31
C PHE A 259 0.74 -5.43 9.30
N GLY A 260 0.60 -6.33 8.33
CA GLY A 260 -0.51 -7.28 8.25
C GLY A 260 -0.61 -8.16 9.49
N VAL A 261 0.51 -8.72 9.97
CA VAL A 261 0.58 -9.52 11.19
C VAL A 261 0.17 -8.71 12.42
N LEU A 262 0.63 -7.47 12.54
CA LEU A 262 0.26 -6.59 13.65
C LEU A 262 -1.24 -6.30 13.66
N VAL A 263 -1.78 -5.85 12.52
CA VAL A 263 -3.18 -5.46 12.37
C VAL A 263 -4.10 -6.66 12.60
N VAL A 264 -3.84 -7.77 11.88
CA VAL A 264 -4.62 -9.00 12.00
C VAL A 264 -4.48 -9.60 13.38
N GLY A 265 -3.26 -9.71 13.92
CA GLY A 265 -3.01 -10.29 15.24
C GLY A 265 -3.72 -9.50 16.34
N LEU A 266 -3.65 -8.18 16.30
CA LEU A 266 -4.35 -7.35 17.26
C LEU A 266 -5.87 -7.44 17.10
N SER A 267 -6.38 -7.54 15.88
CA SER A 267 -7.81 -7.74 15.63
C SER A 267 -8.34 -9.02 16.26
N VAL A 268 -7.59 -10.11 16.14
CA VAL A 268 -7.96 -11.40 16.71
C VAL A 268 -8.02 -11.29 18.23
N LEU A 269 -7.01 -10.65 18.84
CA LEU A 269 -6.98 -10.45 20.29
C LEU A 269 -8.17 -9.60 20.76
N LEU A 270 -8.45 -8.52 20.06
CA LEU A 270 -9.50 -7.57 20.40
C LEU A 270 -10.90 -8.20 20.24
N LEU A 271 -11.14 -8.93 19.14
CA LEU A 271 -12.37 -9.71 18.96
C LEU A 271 -12.50 -10.86 19.96
N MET A 272 -11.40 -11.51 20.32
CA MET A 272 -11.40 -12.59 21.31
C MET A 272 -11.86 -12.07 22.67
N VAL A 273 -11.46 -10.84 23.06
CA VAL A 273 -11.92 -10.20 24.30
C VAL A 273 -13.42 -9.89 24.24
N VAL A 274 -13.92 -9.37 23.12
CA VAL A 274 -15.33 -8.98 22.97
C VAL A 274 -16.27 -10.19 22.86
N PHE A 275 -15.97 -11.10 21.94
CA PHE A 275 -16.81 -12.27 21.70
C PHE A 275 -16.57 -13.40 22.71
N ARG A 276 -15.52 -13.29 23.54
CA ARG A 276 -15.07 -14.35 24.46
C ARG A 276 -14.96 -15.71 23.78
N SER A 277 -14.54 -15.69 22.52
CA SER A 277 -14.50 -16.85 21.61
C SER A 277 -13.25 -16.78 20.76
N VAL A 278 -12.67 -17.95 20.46
CA VAL A 278 -11.50 -18.08 19.58
C VAL A 278 -11.93 -18.36 18.14
N LEU A 279 -13.00 -19.13 17.95
CA LEU A 279 -13.46 -19.54 16.61
C LEU A 279 -14.04 -18.39 15.79
N VAL A 280 -14.75 -17.47 16.44
CA VAL A 280 -15.37 -16.32 15.77
C VAL A 280 -14.29 -15.38 15.19
N PRO A 281 -13.30 -14.90 15.97
CA PRO A 281 -12.19 -14.10 15.44
C PRO A 281 -11.40 -14.79 14.33
N VAL A 282 -11.09 -16.08 14.48
CA VAL A 282 -10.31 -16.80 13.46
C VAL A 282 -11.06 -16.88 12.13
N LYS A 283 -12.36 -17.18 12.16
CA LYS A 283 -13.19 -17.19 10.94
C LYS A 283 -13.23 -15.81 10.28
N ALA A 284 -13.45 -14.76 11.08
CA ALA A 284 -13.46 -13.37 10.65
C ALA A 284 -12.15 -12.99 9.95
N THR A 285 -11.03 -13.26 10.61
CA THR A 285 -9.69 -13.01 10.07
C THR A 285 -9.42 -13.75 8.76
N LEU A 286 -9.81 -15.02 8.64
CA LEU A 286 -9.65 -15.76 7.38
C LEU A 286 -10.47 -15.14 6.26
N GLY A 287 -11.71 -14.71 6.56
CA GLY A 287 -12.56 -13.97 5.64
C GLY A 287 -11.93 -12.63 5.22
N PHE A 288 -11.38 -11.88 6.17
CA PHE A 288 -10.68 -10.63 5.93
C PHE A 288 -9.45 -10.80 5.02
N ILE A 289 -8.58 -11.78 5.30
CA ILE A 289 -7.39 -12.06 4.48
C ILE A 289 -7.80 -12.39 3.05
N LEU A 290 -8.83 -13.23 2.89
CA LEU A 290 -9.32 -13.64 1.58
C LEU A 290 -9.99 -12.47 0.82
N SER A 291 -10.76 -11.63 1.52
CA SER A 291 -11.38 -10.42 0.96
C SER A 291 -10.35 -9.38 0.55
N THR A 292 -9.32 -9.17 1.38
CA THR A 292 -8.19 -8.29 1.09
C THR A 292 -7.40 -8.80 -0.12
N GLY A 293 -7.15 -10.10 -0.19
CA GLY A 293 -6.51 -10.74 -1.35
C GLY A 293 -7.33 -10.54 -2.63
N ALA A 294 -8.65 -10.74 -2.57
CA ALA A 294 -9.54 -10.51 -3.70
C ALA A 294 -9.59 -9.02 -4.11
N ALA A 295 -9.55 -8.09 -3.15
CA ALA A 295 -9.49 -6.66 -3.42
C ALA A 295 -8.17 -6.28 -4.11
N PHE A 296 -7.03 -6.79 -3.65
CA PHE A 296 -5.76 -6.59 -4.34
C PHE A 296 -5.76 -7.19 -5.74
N GLY A 297 -6.29 -8.40 -5.90
CA GLY A 297 -6.35 -9.04 -7.21
C GLY A 297 -7.27 -8.29 -8.18
N ALA A 298 -8.38 -7.72 -7.69
CA ALA A 298 -9.22 -6.83 -8.49
C ALA A 298 -8.49 -5.55 -8.91
N VAL A 299 -7.72 -4.93 -8.00
CA VAL A 299 -6.91 -3.75 -8.32
C VAL A 299 -5.85 -4.10 -9.37
N VAL A 300 -5.13 -5.22 -9.22
CA VAL A 300 -4.15 -5.66 -10.23
C VAL A 300 -4.81 -5.95 -11.58
N ALA A 301 -5.93 -6.67 -11.58
CA ALA A 301 -6.65 -6.98 -12.82
C ALA A 301 -7.11 -5.73 -13.57
N VAL A 302 -7.59 -4.70 -12.86
CA VAL A 302 -8.06 -3.45 -13.49
C VAL A 302 -6.89 -2.56 -13.92
N PHE A 303 -5.94 -2.31 -13.03
CA PHE A 303 -4.92 -1.27 -13.23
C PHE A 303 -3.61 -1.76 -13.85
N GLN A 304 -3.25 -3.04 -13.68
CA GLN A 304 -2.03 -3.61 -14.28
C GLN A 304 -2.35 -4.45 -15.52
N TRP A 305 -3.39 -5.27 -15.48
CA TRP A 305 -3.80 -6.05 -16.66
C TRP A 305 -4.73 -5.27 -17.61
N GLY A 306 -5.28 -4.13 -17.17
CA GLY A 306 -6.12 -3.27 -17.99
C GLY A 306 -7.56 -3.76 -18.15
N TRP A 307 -8.06 -4.63 -17.28
CA TRP A 307 -9.46 -5.04 -17.34
C TRP A 307 -10.37 -3.83 -17.11
N PHE A 308 -11.32 -3.61 -18.02
CA PHE A 308 -12.23 -2.47 -17.99
C PHE A 308 -11.54 -1.09 -18.11
N ALA A 309 -10.29 -1.02 -18.59
CA ALA A 309 -9.55 0.25 -18.76
C ALA A 309 -10.36 1.32 -19.50
N ASP A 310 -11.02 0.96 -20.61
CA ASP A 310 -11.86 1.89 -21.39
C ASP A 310 -13.05 2.44 -20.59
N LEU A 311 -13.61 1.65 -19.67
CA LEU A 311 -14.78 2.03 -18.88
C LEU A 311 -14.41 3.06 -17.81
N VAL A 312 -13.22 2.92 -17.22
CA VAL A 312 -12.70 3.79 -16.16
C VAL A 312 -11.86 4.95 -16.71
N HIS A 313 -11.73 5.07 -18.04
CA HIS A 313 -10.88 6.06 -18.71
C HIS A 313 -9.44 5.99 -18.20
N LEU A 314 -8.90 4.77 -18.12
CA LEU A 314 -7.50 4.54 -17.77
C LEU A 314 -6.64 4.81 -19.00
N ASP A 315 -5.83 5.87 -18.95
CA ASP A 315 -4.97 6.22 -20.09
C ASP A 315 -3.89 5.16 -20.34
N GLN A 316 -3.28 4.62 -19.28
CA GLN A 316 -2.26 3.57 -19.36
C GLN A 316 -2.29 2.64 -18.13
N THR A 317 -1.95 1.38 -18.34
CA THR A 317 -1.66 0.42 -17.27
C THR A 317 -0.23 0.60 -16.77
N GLY A 318 0.00 0.41 -15.48
CA GLY A 318 1.32 0.56 -14.89
C GLY A 318 1.43 -0.03 -13.49
N PRO A 319 2.64 0.00 -12.90
CA PRO A 319 2.84 -0.44 -11.53
C PRO A 319 1.97 0.36 -10.56
N LEU A 320 1.54 -0.29 -9.48
CA LEU A 320 0.74 0.36 -8.45
C LEU A 320 1.64 1.17 -7.53
N ILE A 321 1.12 2.25 -6.97
CA ILE A 321 1.86 3.09 -6.04
C ILE A 321 2.26 2.27 -4.81
N SER A 322 3.55 2.29 -4.44
CA SER A 322 4.12 1.38 -3.43
C SER A 322 3.47 1.40 -2.05
N PHE A 323 2.80 2.49 -1.64
CA PHE A 323 2.09 2.57 -0.36
C PHE A 323 0.60 2.19 -0.43
N LEU A 324 0.06 1.94 -1.62
CA LEU A 324 -1.33 1.51 -1.83
C LEU A 324 -1.68 0.28 -0.99
N PRO A 325 -0.84 -0.77 -0.89
CA PRO A 325 -1.25 -1.95 -0.13
C PRO A 325 -1.38 -1.71 1.37
N ILE A 326 -0.54 -0.85 1.94
CA ILE A 326 -0.64 -0.48 3.35
C ILE A 326 -1.94 0.28 3.60
N LEU A 327 -2.26 1.26 2.75
CA LEU A 327 -3.51 2.02 2.86
C LEU A 327 -4.74 1.14 2.68
N LEU A 328 -4.74 0.28 1.66
CA LEU A 328 -5.86 -0.60 1.35
C LEU A 328 -6.09 -1.59 2.48
N MET A 329 -5.04 -2.21 3.03
CA MET A 329 -5.19 -3.07 4.22
C MET A 329 -5.70 -2.30 5.43
N ALA A 330 -5.18 -1.10 5.71
CA ALA A 330 -5.63 -0.30 6.84
C ALA A 330 -7.13 0.08 6.74
N VAL A 331 -7.55 0.52 5.56
CA VAL A 331 -8.94 0.92 5.29
C VAL A 331 -9.88 -0.28 5.27
N LEU A 332 -9.55 -1.34 4.52
CA LEU A 332 -10.36 -2.55 4.48
C LEU A 332 -10.47 -3.20 5.85
N PHE A 333 -9.40 -3.16 6.64
CA PHE A 333 -9.42 -3.67 7.99
C PHE A 333 -10.41 -2.90 8.84
N GLY A 334 -10.32 -1.56 8.88
CA GLY A 334 -11.27 -0.73 9.62
C GLY A 334 -12.71 -1.01 9.20
N LEU A 335 -12.98 -1.04 7.90
CA LEU A 335 -14.33 -1.32 7.38
C LEU A 335 -14.80 -2.74 7.72
N SER A 336 -13.96 -3.76 7.49
CA SER A 336 -14.35 -5.17 7.70
C SER A 336 -14.71 -5.43 9.15
N MET A 337 -13.93 -4.88 10.09
CA MET A 337 -14.18 -5.05 11.52
C MET A 337 -15.44 -4.32 11.96
N ASP A 338 -15.71 -3.14 11.41
CA ASP A 338 -16.95 -2.40 11.68
C ASP A 338 -18.20 -3.15 11.19
N TYR A 339 -18.10 -3.98 10.15
CA TYR A 339 -19.22 -4.78 9.63
C TYR A 339 -19.36 -6.16 10.27
N GLU A 340 -18.29 -6.73 10.83
CA GLU A 340 -18.33 -8.05 11.49
C GLU A 340 -18.72 -8.00 12.97
N VAL A 341 -18.50 -6.87 13.64
CA VAL A 341 -18.81 -6.62 15.07
C VAL A 341 -20.25 -6.21 15.26
#